data_AF-A0A5J5IZU5-F1
#
_entry.id   AF-A0A5J5IZU5-F1
#
_cell.length_a   1.000
_cell.length_b   1.000
_cell.length_c   1.000
_cell.angle_alpha   90.00
_cell.angle_beta   90.00
_cell.angle_gamma   90.00
#
_symmetry.space_group_name_H-M   'P 1'
#
loop_
_entity.id
_entity.type
_entity.pdbx_description
1 polymer ?
#
loop_
_entity_poly.entity_id
_entity_poly.type
_entity_poly.pdbx_seq_one_letter_code
_entity_poly.pdbx_strand_id
1 'polypeptide(L)'
;MDEAEQMAHQLERLVGDPIADAVQGFVRVVSVSEPVGRFGYLSCTIRLATEADGIPETFIDTEIATRRKWWPKVGQRLPARIARSQPDRVDINWDALAPRSER
;
A
#
# COMPACT_ATOMS: atom_id res chain seq x y z
N MET A 1 -19.25 -6.42 -27.29
CA MET A 1 -19.72 -5.30 -26.46
C MET A 1 -19.68 -5.84 -25.06
N ASP A 2 -18.53 -5.63 -24.44
CA ASP A 2 -18.04 -6.42 -23.33
C ASP A 2 -18.47 -5.74 -22.04
N GLU A 3 -19.35 -6.39 -21.30
CA GLU A 3 -19.82 -5.92 -20.00
C GLU A 3 -18.67 -5.68 -19.02
N ALA A 4 -17.54 -6.37 -19.22
CA ALA A 4 -16.29 -6.17 -18.47
C ALA A 4 -15.70 -4.75 -18.63
N GLU A 5 -15.81 -4.15 -19.82
CA GLU A 5 -15.27 -2.80 -20.08
C GLU A 5 -16.17 -1.73 -19.45
N GLN A 6 -17.50 -1.95 -19.43
CA GLN A 6 -18.44 -1.08 -18.72
C GLN A 6 -18.28 -1.16 -17.19
N MET A 7 -17.89 -2.32 -16.65
CA MET A 7 -17.59 -2.47 -15.22
C MET A 7 -16.30 -1.76 -14.81
N ALA A 8 -15.27 -1.78 -15.66
CA ALA A 8 -14.04 -1.02 -15.43
C ALA A 8 -14.29 0.49 -15.43
N HIS A 9 -15.04 0.98 -16.43
CA HIS A 9 -15.31 2.42 -16.59
C HIS A 9 -16.27 2.98 -15.51
N GLN A 10 -17.12 2.14 -14.92
CA GLN A 10 -17.95 2.49 -13.76
C GLN A 10 -17.11 2.60 -12.47
N LEU A 11 -16.06 1.78 -12.34
CA LEU A 11 -15.11 1.88 -11.23
C LEU A 11 -14.31 3.19 -11.32
N GLU A 12 -13.90 3.59 -12.53
CA GLU A 12 -13.18 4.84 -12.80
C GLU A 12 -14.03 6.10 -12.53
N ARG A 13 -15.34 6.06 -12.80
CA ARG A 13 -16.24 7.20 -12.52
C ARG A 13 -16.68 7.34 -11.07
N LEU A 14 -16.68 6.26 -10.28
CA LEU A 14 -16.93 6.31 -8.83
C LEU A 14 -15.66 6.66 -8.04
N VAL A 15 -14.50 6.38 -8.62
CA VAL A 15 -13.14 6.74 -8.18
C VAL A 15 -12.75 8.04 -8.88
N GLY A 16 -13.51 9.13 -8.66
CA GLY A 16 -12.94 10.46 -8.88
C GLY A 16 -11.65 10.54 -8.06
N ASP A 17 -10.53 10.92 -8.68
CA ASP A 17 -9.16 10.85 -8.13
C ASP A 17 -9.11 10.90 -6.59
N PRO A 18 -9.10 9.74 -5.89
CA PRO A 18 -9.29 9.68 -4.44
C PRO A 18 -8.10 10.26 -3.65
N ILE A 19 -7.06 10.66 -4.38
CA ILE A 19 -5.80 11.23 -3.89
C ILE A 19 -5.71 12.74 -4.13
N ALA A 20 -6.73 13.37 -4.71
CA ALA A 20 -6.72 14.81 -4.96
C ALA A 20 -6.50 15.66 -3.67
N ASP A 21 -6.92 15.15 -2.50
CA ASP A 21 -6.65 15.74 -1.16
C ASP A 21 -5.69 14.87 -0.33
N ALA A 22 -4.85 14.04 -0.97
CA ALA A 22 -3.90 13.21 -0.25
C ALA A 22 -2.70 14.01 0.24
N VAL A 23 -2.38 13.83 1.52
CA VAL A 23 -1.19 14.42 2.13
C VAL A 23 -0.03 13.46 2.03
N GLN A 24 1.16 14.05 1.93
CA GLN A 24 2.38 13.29 2.05
C GLN A 24 2.55 12.88 3.52
N GLY A 25 2.68 11.58 3.72
CA GLY A 25 2.90 10.99 5.03
C GLY A 25 3.76 9.74 4.92
N PHE A 26 3.65 8.93 5.95
CA PHE A 26 4.36 7.66 6.05
C PHE A 26 3.38 6.59 6.49
N VAL A 27 3.70 5.35 6.14
CA VAL A 27 3.12 4.20 6.81
C VAL A 27 4.23 3.47 7.53
N ARG A 28 3.94 3.03 8.75
CA ARG A 28 4.82 2.19 9.54
C ARG A 28 4.33 0.76 9.50
N VAL A 29 5.23 -0.16 9.17
CA VAL A 29 4.94 -1.59 9.24
C VAL A 29 4.82 -2.00 10.70
N VAL A 30 3.64 -2.47 11.10
CA VAL A 30 3.35 -2.92 12.48
C VAL A 30 3.46 -4.44 12.58
N SER A 31 3.03 -5.15 11.54
CA SER A 31 3.14 -6.61 11.48
C SER A 31 3.32 -7.07 10.04
N VAL A 32 4.02 -8.19 9.85
CA VAL A 32 4.18 -8.85 8.55
C VAL A 32 3.94 -10.34 8.73
N SER A 33 3.22 -10.94 7.79
CA SER A 33 3.06 -12.39 7.71
C SER A 33 4.38 -13.07 7.34
N GLU A 34 4.51 -14.32 7.77
CA GLU A 34 5.65 -15.14 7.40
C GLU A 34 5.58 -15.57 5.93
N PRO A 35 6.72 -15.61 5.20
CA PRO A 35 6.75 -16.05 3.82
C PRO A 35 6.40 -17.55 3.70
N VAL A 36 5.23 -17.85 3.15
CA VAL A 36 4.79 -19.22 2.85
C VAL A 36 5.34 -19.65 1.49
N GLY A 37 6.58 -20.15 1.47
CA GLY A 37 7.24 -20.63 0.25
C GLY A 37 8.73 -20.31 0.19
N ARG A 38 9.42 -20.93 -0.79
CA ARG A 38 10.89 -20.82 -0.93
C ARG A 38 11.35 -20.00 -2.14
N PHE A 39 10.54 -19.88 -3.19
CA PHE A 39 10.91 -19.21 -4.44
C PHE A 39 9.74 -18.42 -5.04
N GLY A 40 10.05 -17.36 -5.78
CA GLY A 40 9.07 -16.53 -6.50
C GLY A 40 8.57 -15.30 -5.75
N TYR A 41 7.48 -14.73 -6.25
CA TYR A 41 6.67 -13.73 -5.54
C TYR A 41 5.74 -14.48 -4.59
N LEU A 42 5.75 -14.10 -3.32
CA LEU A 42 4.93 -14.70 -2.28
C LEU A 42 3.97 -13.64 -1.74
N SER A 43 2.76 -14.09 -1.38
CA SER A 43 1.78 -13.25 -0.71
C SER A 43 2.28 -12.88 0.69
N CYS A 44 2.32 -11.59 0.96
CA CYS A 44 2.73 -11.00 2.22
C CYS A 44 1.59 -10.12 2.71
N THR A 45 0.87 -10.59 3.73
CA THR A 45 -0.07 -9.75 4.48
C THR A 45 0.70 -8.86 5.44
N ILE A 46 0.43 -7.57 5.40
CA ILE A 46 1.13 -6.55 6.16
C ILE A 46 0.10 -5.68 6.84
N ARG A 47 0.28 -5.51 8.15
CA ARG A 47 -0.42 -4.48 8.90
C ARG A 47 0.42 -3.24 8.97
N LEU A 48 -0.14 -2.14 8.51
CA LEU A 48 0.48 -0.82 8.44
C LEU A 48 -0.26 0.13 9.38
N ALA A 49 0.46 1.08 9.96
CA ALA A 49 -0.11 2.22 10.68
C ALA A 49 0.17 3.49 9.90
N THR A 50 -0.85 4.28 9.60
CA THR A 50 -0.70 5.57 8.94
C THR A 50 -0.08 6.60 9.89
N GLU A 51 0.84 7.39 9.36
CA GLU A 51 1.51 8.48 10.06
C GLU A 51 1.51 9.71 9.14
N ALA A 52 0.53 10.59 9.32
CA ALA A 52 0.44 11.85 8.59
C ALA A 52 -0.02 12.98 9.52
N ASP A 53 0.43 14.19 9.22
CA ASP A 53 0.04 15.38 9.97
C ASP A 53 -1.46 15.64 9.81
N GLY A 54 -2.17 15.75 10.93
CA GLY A 54 -3.62 15.96 10.94
C GLY A 54 -4.47 14.73 10.58
N ILE A 55 -3.87 13.53 10.48
CA ILE A 55 -4.60 12.27 10.27
C ILE A 55 -4.37 11.35 11.48
N PRO A 56 -5.44 10.79 12.09
CA PRO A 56 -5.29 9.84 13.18
C PRO A 56 -4.57 8.56 12.73
N GLU A 57 -3.77 7.97 13.62
CA GLU A 57 -3.11 6.67 13.36
C GLU A 57 -4.19 5.63 13.01
N THR A 58 -4.19 5.20 11.76
CA THR A 58 -5.14 4.23 11.21
C THR A 58 -4.39 2.97 10.84
N PHE A 59 -4.90 1.83 11.30
CA PHE A 59 -4.32 0.53 10.98
C PHE A 59 -4.97 -0.01 9.71
N ILE A 60 -4.15 -0.30 8.71
CA ILE A 60 -4.56 -0.80 7.40
C ILE A 60 -3.91 -2.17 7.22
N ASP A 61 -4.72 -3.14 6.83
CA ASP A 61 -4.24 -4.46 6.43
C ASP A 61 -4.16 -4.51 4.91
N THR A 62 -3.00 -4.90 4.38
CA THR A 62 -2.77 -4.98 2.94
C THR A 62 -2.03 -6.24 2.58
N GLU A 63 -2.38 -6.84 1.45
CA GLU A 63 -1.67 -7.98 0.89
C GLU A 63 -0.85 -7.52 -0.32
N ILE A 64 0.46 -7.77 -0.27
CA ILE A 64 1.35 -7.53 -1.41
C ILE A 64 2.00 -8.83 -1.86
N ALA A 65 2.28 -8.95 -3.14
CA ALA A 65 3.13 -10.00 -3.67
C ALA A 65 4.58 -9.49 -3.72
N THR A 66 5.46 -10.02 -2.87
CA THR A 66 6.88 -9.62 -2.85
C THR A 66 7.81 -10.81 -2.74
N ARG A 67 9.10 -10.60 -3.04
CA ARG A 67 10.14 -11.61 -2.88
C ARG A 67 10.65 -11.63 -1.45
N ARG A 68 11.09 -12.79 -0.97
CA ARG A 68 11.69 -12.93 0.38
C ARG A 68 12.88 -11.99 0.62
N LYS A 69 13.64 -11.62 -0.42
CA LYS A 69 14.74 -10.63 -0.33
C LYS A 69 14.26 -9.19 -0.03
N TRP A 70 13.01 -8.88 -0.35
CA TRP A 70 12.37 -7.57 -0.19
C TRP A 70 11.24 -7.63 0.83
N TRP A 71 11.26 -8.63 1.72
CA TRP A 71 10.24 -8.77 2.75
C TRP A 71 10.29 -7.56 3.68
N PRO A 72 9.18 -6.86 3.88
CA PRO A 72 9.13 -5.70 4.76
C PRO A 72 9.44 -6.12 6.20
N LYS A 73 10.02 -5.20 6.95
CA LYS A 73 10.36 -5.41 8.37
C LYS A 73 9.42 -4.64 9.26
N VAL A 74 9.02 -5.23 10.38
CA VAL A 74 8.30 -4.51 11.43
C VAL A 74 9.11 -3.31 11.91
N GLY A 75 8.46 -2.17 12.04
CA GLY A 75 9.06 -0.86 12.34
C GLY A 75 9.56 -0.10 11.11
N GLN A 76 9.59 -0.70 9.92
CA GLN A 76 9.98 0.00 8.70
C GLN A 76 8.96 1.07 8.34
N ARG A 77 9.44 2.27 7.99
CA ARG A 77 8.60 3.37 7.53
C ARG A 77 8.73 3.50 6.03
N LEU A 78 7.61 3.53 5.34
CA LEU A 78 7.53 3.71 3.90
C LEU A 78 6.84 5.03 3.59
N PRO A 79 7.34 5.82 2.64
CA PRO A 79 6.65 7.03 2.22
C PRO A 79 5.31 6.64 1.57
N ALA A 80 4.25 7.32 1.96
CA ALA A 80 2.92 7.07 1.45
C ALA A 80 2.14 8.37 1.27
N ARG A 81 1.13 8.36 0.41
CA ARG A 81 0.14 9.43 0.33
C ARG A 81 -1.15 8.94 0.95
N ILE A 82 -1.67 9.69 1.90
CA ILE A 82 -2.85 9.30 2.67
C ILE A 82 -3.97 10.28 2.34
N ALA A 83 -5.12 9.79 1.86
CA ALA A 83 -6.26 10.63 1.58
C ALA A 83 -6.86 11.17 2.88
N ARG A 84 -6.89 12.49 3.07
CA ARG A 84 -7.42 13.09 4.31
C ARG A 84 -8.89 12.75 4.54
N SER A 85 -9.69 12.72 3.47
CA SER A 85 -11.12 12.39 3.54
C SER A 85 -11.38 10.91 3.82
N GLN A 86 -10.42 10.02 3.53
CA GLN A 86 -10.54 8.57 3.69
C GLN A 86 -9.18 8.00 4.13
N PRO A 87 -8.86 8.00 5.43
CA PRO A 87 -7.54 7.61 5.92
C PRO A 87 -7.20 6.12 5.68
N ASP A 88 -8.19 5.30 5.34
CA ASP A 88 -8.00 3.91 4.88
C ASP A 88 -7.44 3.82 3.44
N ARG A 89 -7.63 4.88 2.63
CA ARG A 89 -7.07 4.95 1.28
C ARG A 89 -5.66 5.54 1.32
N VAL A 90 -4.69 4.65 1.15
CA VAL A 90 -3.26 4.99 1.14
C VAL A 90 -2.58 4.49 -0.13
N ASP A 91 -1.79 5.38 -0.73
CA ASP A 91 -0.88 5.05 -1.82
C ASP A 91 0.52 4.94 -1.25
N ILE A 92 0.95 3.70 -1.04
CA ILE A 92 2.23 3.39 -0.40
C ILE A 92 3.27 3.22 -1.48
N ASN A 93 4.39 3.91 -1.33
CA ASN A 93 5.50 3.75 -2.25
C ASN A 93 6.27 2.45 -1.94
N TRP A 94 5.80 1.36 -2.53
CA TRP A 94 6.43 0.04 -2.42
C TRP A 94 7.77 -0.07 -3.16
N ASP A 95 8.10 0.84 -4.08
CA ASP A 95 9.44 0.93 -4.70
C ASP A 95 10.53 1.15 -3.63
N ALA A 96 10.18 1.80 -2.52
CA ALA A 96 11.08 1.98 -1.38
C ALA A 96 11.46 0.66 -0.66
N LEU A 97 10.79 -0.47 -0.97
CA LEU A 97 11.22 -1.79 -0.50
C LEU A 97 12.38 -2.37 -1.31
N ALA A 98 12.59 -1.91 -2.55
CA ALA A 98 13.69 -2.38 -3.37
C ALA A 98 15.01 -1.74 -2.89
N PRO A 99 16.09 -2.51 -2.70
CA PRO A 99 17.40 -1.95 -2.41
C PRO A 99 17.85 -1.09 -3.60
N ARG A 100 18.43 0.07 -3.29
CA ARG A 100 18.89 1.14 -4.19
C ARG A 100 19.80 0.70 -5.37
N SER A 101 20.25 -0.55 -5.42
CA SER A 101 21.19 -1.09 -6.41
C SER A 101 20.59 -1.56 -7.73
N GLU A 102 19.27 -1.43 -7.96
CA GLU A 102 18.62 -1.79 -9.24
C GLU A 102 17.98 -0.56 -9.94
N ARG A 103 18.51 0.67 -9.71
CA ARG A 103 18.15 1.89 -10.47
C ARG A 103 19.20 2.24 -11.52
#